data_AF-A0A9J6FYS0-F1
#
_entry.id   AF-A0A9J6FYS0-F1
#
_cell.length_a   1.000
_cell.length_b   1.000
_cell.length_c   1.000
_cell.angle_alpha   90.00
_cell.angle_beta   90.00
_cell.angle_gamma   90.00
#
_symmetry.space_group_name_H-M   'P 1'
#
loop_
_entity.id
_entity.type
_entity.pdbx_description
1 polymer ?
#
loop_
_entity_poly.entity_id
_entity_poly.type
_entity_poly.pdbx_seq_one_letter_code
_entity_poly.pdbx_strand_id
1 'polypeptide(L)'
;MTHEEDRLIVATALDNHFLSTREIRDMLGLDVSDQLIRSRLHETDIKGRMATQKTQLEAKQRNHQWMEFASVVEDWTAHNWRAVFFSDEAAFCTRWHQRKWLWRPHKCR
;
A
#
# COMPACT_ATOMS: atom_id res chain seq x y z
N MET A 1 14.61 -22.55 -15.19
CA MET A 1 14.25 -21.13 -15.05
C MET A 1 15.30 -20.31 -15.75
N THR A 2 14.92 -19.61 -16.83
CA THR A 2 15.82 -18.82 -17.67
C THR A 2 15.91 -17.38 -17.15
N HIS A 3 16.96 -16.66 -17.55
CA HIS A 3 17.11 -15.25 -17.19
C HIS A 3 15.96 -14.39 -17.78
N GLU A 4 15.35 -14.82 -18.87
CA GLU A 4 14.21 -14.15 -19.49
C GLU A 4 12.94 -14.32 -18.66
N GLU A 5 12.67 -15.55 -18.19
CA GLU A 5 11.56 -15.83 -17.26
C GLU A 5 11.69 -15.05 -15.95
N ASP A 6 12.90 -14.95 -15.39
CA ASP A 6 13.19 -14.15 -14.19
C ASP A 6 12.84 -12.67 -14.41
N ARG A 7 13.21 -12.11 -15.57
CA ARG A 7 12.88 -10.73 -15.94
C ARG A 7 11.38 -10.51 -16.10
N LEU A 8 10.68 -11.47 -16.72
CA LEU A 8 9.23 -11.40 -16.93
C LEU A 8 8.47 -11.46 -15.60
N ILE A 9 8.91 -12.29 -14.64
CA ILE A 9 8.33 -12.33 -13.29
C ILE A 9 8.45 -10.98 -12.59
N VAL A 10 9.66 -10.39 -12.62
CA VAL A 10 9.92 -9.09 -11.99
C VAL A 10 9.09 -7.98 -12.65
N ALA A 11 9.07 -7.95 -13.99
CA ALA A 11 8.29 -6.95 -14.73
C ALA A 11 6.80 -7.05 -14.41
N THR A 12 6.25 -8.26 -14.38
CA THR A 12 4.83 -8.51 -14.09
C THR A 12 4.46 -8.10 -12.66
N ALA A 13 5.33 -8.42 -11.69
CA ALA A 13 5.11 -8.04 -10.30
C ALA A 13 5.16 -6.52 -10.06
N LEU A 14 5.92 -5.78 -10.87
CA LEU A 14 6.03 -4.31 -10.79
C LEU A 14 4.93 -3.59 -11.58
N ASP A 15 4.48 -4.16 -12.70
CA ASP A 15 3.35 -3.64 -13.48
C ASP A 15 2.05 -3.72 -12.69
N ASN A 16 1.79 -4.87 -12.06
CA ASN A 16 0.68 -5.05 -11.14
C ASN A 16 1.13 -5.64 -9.81
N HIS A 17 1.44 -4.72 -8.88
CA HIS A 17 1.86 -5.03 -7.52
C HIS A 17 0.90 -5.94 -6.75
N PHE A 18 -0.38 -6.06 -7.11
CA PHE A 18 -1.38 -6.81 -6.32
C PHE A 18 -1.50 -8.29 -6.71
N LEU A 19 -0.78 -8.73 -7.74
CA LEU A 19 -0.83 -10.12 -8.17
C LEU A 19 -0.18 -11.04 -7.15
N SER A 20 -0.82 -12.18 -6.89
CA SER A 20 -0.21 -13.29 -6.17
C SER A 20 0.85 -14.00 -7.02
N THR A 21 1.72 -14.78 -6.38
CA THR A 21 2.70 -15.61 -7.12
C THR A 21 2.02 -16.58 -8.09
N ARG A 22 0.83 -17.07 -7.71
CA ARG A 22 0.02 -17.96 -8.53
C ARG A 22 -0.50 -17.24 -9.77
N GLU A 23 -1.04 -16.04 -9.63
CA GLU A 23 -1.50 -15.25 -10.77
C GLU A 23 -0.33 -14.89 -11.69
N ILE A 24 0.84 -14.53 -11.14
CA ILE A 24 2.05 -14.29 -11.95
C ILE A 24 2.45 -15.55 -12.73
N ARG A 25 2.45 -16.72 -12.08
CA ARG A 25 2.73 -18.01 -12.73
C ARG A 25 1.76 -18.29 -13.86
N ASP A 26 0.47 -18.20 -13.56
CA ASP A 26 -0.61 -18.60 -14.46
C ASP A 26 -0.67 -17.64 -15.67
N MET A 27 -0.40 -16.34 -15.49
CA MET A 27 -0.30 -15.37 -16.60
C MET A 27 0.92 -15.57 -17.49
N LEU A 28 2.05 -15.97 -16.91
CA LEU A 28 3.29 -16.21 -17.65
C LEU A 28 3.39 -17.63 -18.22
N GLY A 29 2.41 -18.51 -17.91
CA GLY A 29 2.40 -19.90 -18.38
C GLY A 29 3.57 -20.74 -17.87
N LEU A 30 4.13 -20.38 -16.71
CA LEU A 30 5.34 -21.03 -16.18
C LEU A 30 5.01 -22.31 -15.41
N ASP A 31 5.69 -23.41 -15.74
CA ASP A 31 5.63 -24.66 -14.97
C ASP A 31 6.62 -24.64 -13.80
N VAL A 32 6.40 -23.72 -12.87
CA VAL A 32 7.27 -23.53 -11.69
C VAL A 32 6.45 -23.42 -10.42
N SER A 33 7.07 -23.71 -9.28
CA SER A 33 6.42 -23.56 -7.98
C SER A 33 6.25 -22.08 -7.61
N ASP A 34 5.18 -21.77 -6.87
CA ASP A 34 4.94 -20.44 -6.28
C ASP A 34 6.11 -19.97 -5.40
N GLN A 35 6.79 -20.93 -4.77
CA GLN A 35 7.95 -20.65 -3.93
C GLN A 35 9.15 -20.19 -4.74
N LEU A 36 9.37 -20.75 -5.95
CA LEU A 36 10.45 -20.32 -6.83
C LEU A 36 10.26 -18.87 -7.28
N ILE A 37 9.04 -18.51 -7.70
CA ILE A 37 8.67 -17.13 -8.06
C ILE A 37 8.92 -16.18 -6.89
N ARG A 38 8.50 -16.57 -5.68
CA ARG A 38 8.74 -15.76 -4.47
C ARG A 38 10.23 -15.57 -4.20
N SER A 39 11.04 -16.62 -4.28
CA SER A 39 12.50 -16.52 -4.09
C SER A 39 13.13 -15.53 -5.07
N ARG A 40 12.70 -15.56 -6.32
CA ARG A 40 13.20 -14.68 -7.39
C ARG A 40 12.86 -13.21 -7.21
N LEU A 41 11.64 -12.93 -6.74
CA LEU A 41 11.27 -11.59 -6.31
C LEU A 41 12.14 -11.12 -5.13
N HIS A 42 12.41 -12.00 -4.17
CA HIS A 42 13.24 -11.65 -3.02
C HIS A 42 14.72 -11.42 -3.39
N GLU A 43 15.28 -12.21 -4.32
CA GLU A 43 16.63 -12.03 -4.88
C GLU A 43 16.80 -10.67 -5.57
N THR A 44 15.70 -10.09 -6.08
CA THR A 44 15.67 -8.76 -6.70
C THR A 44 15.21 -7.64 -5.74
N ASP A 45 15.18 -7.93 -4.43
CA ASP A 45 14.77 -7.00 -3.35
C ASP A 45 13.32 -6.50 -3.45
N ILE A 46 12.46 -7.24 -4.18
CA ILE A 46 11.02 -7.06 -4.21
C ILE A 46 10.40 -7.94 -3.12
N LYS A 47 9.64 -7.32 -2.22
CA LYS A 47 9.09 -8.00 -1.04
C LYS A 47 7.59 -7.85 -0.97
N GLY A 48 6.95 -8.90 -0.46
CA GLY A 48 5.55 -8.84 -0.07
C GLY A 48 5.35 -7.83 1.07
N ARG A 49 4.36 -6.96 0.94
CA ARG A 49 3.95 -5.96 1.94
C ARG A 49 2.43 -5.87 2.02
N MET A 50 1.95 -5.44 3.17
CA MET A 50 0.56 -5.02 3.33
C MET A 50 0.35 -3.67 2.67
N ALA A 51 -0.63 -3.58 1.78
CA ALA A 51 -1.07 -2.33 1.18
C ALA A 51 -1.66 -1.42 2.26
N THR A 52 -1.19 -0.17 2.31
CA THR A 52 -1.82 0.86 3.14
C THR A 52 -3.17 1.22 2.56
N GLN A 53 -4.24 1.06 3.35
CA GLN A 53 -5.54 1.61 3.00
C GLN A 53 -5.51 3.10 3.30
N LYS A 54 -5.55 3.90 2.24
CA LYS A 54 -5.80 5.33 2.35
C LYS A 54 -7.23 5.58 1.86
N THR A 55 -8.00 6.34 2.62
CA THR A 55 -9.27 6.88 2.11
C THR A 55 -8.98 7.65 0.84
N GLN A 56 -9.64 7.30 -0.27
CA GLN A 56 -9.57 8.08 -1.49
C GLN A 56 -10.26 9.42 -1.23
N LEU A 57 -9.45 10.42 -0.94
CA LEU A 57 -9.95 11.77 -0.74
C LEU A 57 -10.04 12.41 -2.12
N GLU A 58 -11.24 12.78 -2.57
CA GLU A 58 -11.46 13.84 -3.58
C GLU A 58 -10.48 15.00 -3.30
N ALA A 59 -9.36 15.02 -4.03
CA ALA A 59 -8.13 15.65 -3.55
C ALA A 59 -8.17 17.17 -3.56
N LYS A 60 -9.05 17.79 -4.37
CA LYS A 60 -9.07 19.24 -4.54
C LYS A 60 -9.80 19.97 -3.42
N GLN A 61 -11.01 19.55 -3.08
CA GLN A 61 -11.85 20.28 -2.11
C GLN A 61 -11.30 20.22 -0.68
N ARG A 62 -10.81 19.04 -0.26
CA ARG A 62 -10.30 18.83 1.10
C ARG A 62 -8.89 19.36 1.32
N ASN A 63 -8.01 19.36 0.30
CA ASN A 63 -6.69 19.94 0.47
C ASN A 63 -6.76 21.44 0.78
N HIS A 64 -7.68 22.17 0.13
CA HIS A 64 -7.91 23.59 0.44
C HIS A 64 -8.42 23.78 1.87
N GLN A 65 -9.51 23.09 2.23
CA GLN A 65 -10.11 23.20 3.57
C GLN A 65 -9.14 22.78 4.69
N TRP A 66 -8.30 21.76 4.45
CA TRP A 66 -7.28 21.35 5.39
C TRP A 66 -6.13 22.32 5.49
N MET A 67 -5.70 22.95 4.39
CA MET A 67 -4.69 23.99 4.41
C MET A 67 -5.20 25.24 5.14
N GLU A 68 -6.44 25.66 4.89
CA GLU A 68 -7.09 26.76 5.60
C GLU A 68 -7.27 26.46 7.09
N PHE A 69 -7.70 25.26 7.43
CA PHE A 69 -7.80 24.86 8.84
C PHE A 69 -6.42 24.83 9.50
N ALA A 70 -5.41 24.26 8.83
CA ALA A 70 -4.05 24.17 9.33
C ALA A 70 -3.45 25.56 9.57
N SER A 71 -3.67 26.52 8.67
CA SER A 71 -3.18 27.90 8.87
C SER A 71 -3.88 28.60 10.04
N VAL A 72 -5.18 28.38 10.23
CA VAL A 72 -5.93 28.93 11.38
C VAL A 72 -5.42 28.40 12.72
N VAL A 73 -4.98 27.14 12.75
CA VAL A 73 -4.49 26.49 13.99
C VAL A 73 -2.95 26.43 14.08
N GLU A 74 -2.22 27.05 13.15
CA GLU A 74 -0.76 26.98 13.06
C GLU A 74 -0.09 27.51 14.33
N ASP A 75 -0.57 28.65 14.83
CA ASP A 75 -0.04 29.31 16.04
C ASP A 75 -0.74 28.87 17.34
N TRP A 76 -1.54 27.79 17.29
CA TRP A 76 -2.26 27.36 18.48
C TRP A 76 -1.33 26.79 19.54
N THR A 77 -1.46 27.35 20.75
CA THR A 77 -0.72 26.86 21.92
C THR A 77 -1.43 25.66 22.56
N ALA A 78 -0.73 24.97 23.47
CA ALA A 78 -1.32 23.90 24.29
C ALA A 78 -2.49 24.39 25.18
N HIS A 79 -2.64 25.69 25.42
CA HIS A 79 -3.81 26.23 26.10
C HIS A 79 -5.05 26.21 25.19
N ASN A 80 -4.90 26.61 23.93
CA ASN A 80 -5.98 26.63 22.95
C ASN A 80 -6.53 25.22 22.71
N TRP A 81 -5.66 24.23 22.55
CA TRP A 81 -6.07 22.83 22.36
C TRP A 81 -6.79 22.23 23.57
N ARG A 82 -6.47 22.68 24.79
CA ARG A 82 -7.16 22.21 26.02
C ARG A 82 -8.61 22.67 26.11
N ALA A 83 -8.97 23.74 25.43
CA ALA A 83 -10.35 24.22 25.37
C ALA A 83 -11.20 23.47 24.33
N VAL A 84 -10.60 22.62 23.50
CA VAL A 84 -11.32 21.85 22.47
C VAL A 84 -11.83 20.54 23.04
N PHE A 85 -13.13 20.30 22.89
CA PHE A 85 -13.73 18.99 23.12
C PHE A 85 -13.89 18.25 21.80
N PHE A 86 -13.07 17.22 21.59
CA PHE A 86 -13.18 16.37 20.42
C PHE A 86 -14.22 15.27 20.65
N SER A 87 -15.13 15.10 19.70
CA SER A 87 -16.09 14.01 19.69
C SER A 87 -16.08 13.34 18.31
N ASP A 88 -16.09 12.02 18.29
CA ASP A 88 -16.25 11.21 17.09
C ASP A 88 -16.95 9.90 17.45
N GLU A 89 -17.59 9.28 16.47
CA GLU A 89 -18.23 7.97 16.61
C GLU A 89 -17.38 6.92 15.90
N ALA A 90 -17.07 5.82 16.59
CA ALA A 90 -16.29 4.73 16.02
C ALA A 90 -17.15 3.46 15.91
N ALA A 91 -17.11 2.82 14.74
CA ALA A 91 -17.69 1.50 14.54
C ALA A 91 -16.71 0.41 15.00
N PHE A 92 -17.14 -0.45 15.92
CA PHE A 92 -16.38 -1.63 16.33
C PHE A 92 -16.82 -2.85 15.52
N CYS A 93 -15.94 -3.34 14.65
CA CYS A 93 -16.17 -4.52 13.84
C CYS A 93 -15.29 -5.69 14.29
N THR A 94 -15.89 -6.86 14.50
CA THR A 94 -15.17 -8.09 14.89
C THR A 94 -14.35 -8.71 13.74
N ARG A 95 -14.57 -8.26 12.51
CA ARG A 95 -13.83 -8.70 11.31
C ARG A 95 -13.46 -7.51 10.44
N TRP A 96 -12.15 -7.34 10.19
CA TRP A 96 -11.61 -6.33 9.27
C TRP A 96 -10.84 -7.02 8.13
N HIS A 97 -11.50 -7.20 6.98
CA HIS A 97 -10.97 -7.99 5.86
C HIS A 97 -10.29 -7.19 4.75
N GLN A 98 -10.08 -5.88 4.91
CA GLN A 98 -9.56 -5.06 3.82
C GLN A 98 -8.04 -5.21 3.56
N ARG A 99 -7.36 -6.08 4.31
CA ARG A 99 -5.92 -6.32 4.21
C ARG A 99 -5.56 -6.91 2.85
N LYS A 100 -5.03 -6.07 1.94
CA LYS A 100 -4.50 -6.51 0.63
C LYS A 100 -2.98 -6.62 0.68
N TRP A 101 -2.44 -7.72 0.18
CA TRP A 101 -1.01 -7.86 -0.03
C TRP A 101 -0.61 -7.27 -1.38
N LEU A 102 0.64 -6.82 -1.47
CA LEU A 102 1.25 -6.38 -2.70
C LEU A 102 2.75 -6.67 -2.72
N TRP A 103 3.35 -6.66 -3.90
CA TRP A 103 4.80 -6.68 -4.11
C TRP A 103 5.30 -5.25 -4.26
N ARG A 104 6.37 -4.88 -3.55
CA ARG A 104 7.04 -3.59 -3.73
C ARG A 104 8.55 -3.74 -3.54
N PRO A 105 9.37 -2.97 -4.27
CA PRO A 105 10.80 -2.86 -3.97
C PRO A 105 11.02 -2.35 -2.55
N HIS A 106 12.10 -2.80 -1.91
CA HIS A 106 12.41 -2.37 -0.54
C HIS A 106 12.75 -0.87 -0.45
N LYS A 107 13.33 -0.29 -1.50
CA LYS A 107 13.73 1.12 -1.59
C LYS A 107 12.80 1.91 -2.52
N CYS A 108 11.56 2.12 -2.11
CA CYS A 108 10.73 3.18 -2.68
C CYS A 108 10.33 4.11 -1.54
N ARG A 109 11.15 5.13 -1.28
CA ARG A 109 10.79 6.26 -0.41
C ARG A 109 11.07 7.54 -1.16
#